data_AF-A0A2R6J2C4-F1
#
_entry.id   AF-A0A2R6J2C4-F1
#
_cell.length_a   1.000
_cell.length_b   1.000
_cell.length_c   1.000
_cell.angle_alpha   90.00
_cell.angle_beta   90.00
_cell.angle_gamma   90.00
#
_symmetry.space_group_name_H-M   'P 1'
#
loop_
_entity.id
_entity.type
_entity.pdbx_description
1 polymer ?
#
loop_
_entity_poly.entity_id
_entity_poly.type
_entity_poly.pdbx_seq_one_letter_code
_entity_poly.pdbx_strand_id
1 'polypeptide(L)'
;MLLVLCVDLDDDLGRKTGHRTPVIGREAVQRAATDLATADPEDSDVNVLFAGLHLYDSIDDEAMEVAVVTGTARSDVAANRKVGDEVDTVLASLTTGEDVRALVVTDGAQDESVVPVIRSRVPIDGVRRVVVRQAQNLESMYYTIKQVLDDPETRGTILVPLGILLLIYPIAILAESLGLPGSTLGAVSTLLGLYVLARGFGLEETIDDAFERVRAALYGGRVQLVTYVVAAALLLVGGFSGLEFVEQIRGDTPGGTLSAGILVAALAY
;
A
#
# COMPACT_ATOMS: atom_id res chain seq x y z
N MET A 1 -25.94 39.33 -5.63
CA MET A 1 -25.70 38.35 -6.71
C MET A 1 -24.78 37.23 -6.22
N LEU A 2 -24.97 36.00 -6.71
CA LEU A 2 -24.07 34.88 -6.46
C LEU A 2 -23.31 34.51 -7.74
N LEU A 3 -21.99 34.41 -7.63
CA LEU A 3 -21.07 34.04 -8.70
C LEU A 3 -20.60 32.60 -8.47
N VAL A 4 -20.95 31.70 -9.39
CA VAL A 4 -20.36 30.36 -9.43
C VAL A 4 -19.02 30.45 -10.15
N LEU A 5 -17.93 30.22 -9.43
CA LEU A 5 -16.58 30.40 -9.92
C LEU A 5 -15.88 29.03 -10.02
N CYS A 6 -15.75 28.53 -11.24
CA CYS A 6 -14.98 27.32 -11.53
C CYS A 6 -13.50 27.68 -11.64
N VAL A 7 -12.64 26.89 -11.01
CA VAL A 7 -11.20 27.10 -10.99
C VAL A 7 -10.51 25.96 -11.74
N ASP A 8 -9.59 26.32 -12.63
CA ASP A 8 -8.64 25.44 -13.32
C ASP A 8 -7.22 26.03 -13.10
N LEU A 9 -6.45 25.48 -12.17
CA LEU A 9 -5.21 26.15 -11.74
C LEU A 9 -4.07 26.12 -12.77
N ASP A 10 -4.02 25.13 -13.66
CA ASP A 10 -2.89 24.91 -14.57
C ASP A 10 -3.17 25.31 -16.03
N ASP A 11 -4.32 25.95 -16.26
CA ASP A 11 -4.78 26.51 -17.54
C ASP A 11 -5.03 25.41 -18.57
N ASP A 12 -5.53 24.25 -18.15
CA ASP A 12 -5.82 23.14 -19.05
C ASP A 12 -6.93 23.52 -20.04
N LEU A 13 -7.93 24.32 -19.62
CA LEU A 13 -8.91 24.90 -20.53
C LEU A 13 -8.24 25.72 -21.63
N GLY A 14 -7.44 26.73 -21.28
CA GLY A 14 -6.80 27.61 -22.28
C GLY A 14 -5.78 26.87 -23.14
N ARG A 15 -4.98 25.98 -22.53
CA ARG A 15 -3.90 25.24 -23.21
C ARG A 15 -4.41 24.15 -24.15
N LYS A 16 -5.47 23.43 -23.79
CA LYS A 16 -5.97 22.30 -24.59
C LYS A 16 -6.99 22.73 -25.64
N THR A 17 -7.73 23.81 -25.41
CA THR A 17 -8.83 24.24 -26.29
C THR A 17 -8.57 25.57 -27.00
N GLY A 18 -7.64 26.40 -26.53
CA GLY A 18 -7.42 27.76 -27.05
C GLY A 18 -8.47 28.79 -26.62
N HIS A 19 -9.35 28.45 -25.68
CA HIS A 19 -10.27 29.41 -25.06
C HIS A 19 -9.50 30.55 -24.37
N ARG A 20 -10.02 31.77 -24.49
CA ARG A 20 -9.48 32.92 -23.75
C ARG A 20 -10.16 32.99 -22.40
N THR A 21 -9.35 33.09 -21.36
CA THR A 21 -9.78 33.12 -19.96
C THR A 21 -9.69 34.57 -19.42
N PRO A 22 -10.56 34.96 -18.46
CA PRO A 22 -11.65 34.15 -17.91
C PRO A 22 -12.81 33.98 -18.89
N VAL A 23 -13.52 32.86 -18.77
CA VAL A 23 -14.75 32.59 -19.56
C VAL A 23 -15.95 32.92 -18.68
N ILE A 24 -16.84 33.80 -19.16
CA ILE A 24 -17.95 34.34 -18.35
C ILE A 24 -19.27 34.09 -19.07
N GLY A 25 -20.27 33.66 -18.32
CA GLY A 25 -21.62 33.43 -18.80
C GLY A 25 -21.92 31.97 -19.08
N ARG A 26 -23.13 31.55 -18.71
CA ARG A 26 -23.60 30.16 -18.81
C ARG A 26 -23.29 29.50 -20.15
N GLU A 27 -23.67 30.13 -21.26
CA GLU A 27 -23.44 29.54 -22.58
C GLU A 27 -21.96 29.47 -22.97
N ALA A 28 -21.16 30.47 -22.57
CA ALA A 28 -19.73 30.49 -22.85
C ALA A 28 -19.03 29.37 -22.06
N VAL A 29 -19.37 29.21 -20.79
CA VAL A 29 -18.86 28.13 -19.93
C VAL A 29 -19.31 26.76 -20.45
N GLN A 30 -20.56 26.61 -20.90
CA GLN A 30 -21.02 25.35 -21.49
C GLN A 30 -20.25 24.96 -22.75
N ARG A 31 -19.97 25.92 -23.64
CA ARG A 31 -19.14 25.68 -24.82
C ARG A 31 -17.71 25.30 -24.43
N ALA A 32 -17.10 26.08 -23.52
CA ALA A 32 -15.77 25.79 -22.99
C ALA A 32 -15.66 24.38 -22.37
N ALA A 33 -16.64 23.99 -21.56
CA ALA A 33 -16.70 22.65 -20.96
C ALA A 33 -16.83 21.53 -22.00
N THR A 34 -17.66 21.75 -23.02
CA THR A 34 -17.86 20.76 -24.11
C THR A 34 -16.61 20.63 -24.96
N ASP A 35 -15.95 21.75 -25.27
CA ASP A 35 -14.71 21.77 -26.05
C ASP A 35 -13.57 21.09 -25.27
N LEU A 36 -13.44 21.36 -23.97
CA LEU A 36 -12.46 20.68 -23.10
C LEU A 36 -12.73 19.19 -23.02
N ALA A 37 -13.97 18.77 -22.78
CA ALA A 37 -14.36 17.36 -22.75
C ALA A 37 -14.10 16.64 -24.09
N THR A 38 -14.19 17.37 -25.20
CA THR A 38 -13.90 16.83 -26.54
C THR A 38 -12.40 16.72 -26.79
N ALA A 39 -11.61 17.68 -26.28
CA ALA A 39 -10.16 17.71 -26.42
C ALA A 39 -9.44 16.72 -25.49
N ASP A 40 -9.88 16.63 -24.23
CA ASP A 40 -9.34 15.75 -23.19
C ASP A 40 -10.44 15.26 -22.24
N PRO A 41 -11.07 14.10 -22.54
CA PRO A 41 -12.17 13.58 -21.74
C PRO A 41 -11.75 12.98 -20.38
N GLU A 42 -10.46 12.76 -20.14
CA GLU A 42 -9.95 12.18 -18.89
C GLU A 42 -9.65 13.24 -17.82
N ASP A 43 -9.63 14.51 -18.24
CA ASP A 43 -9.38 15.67 -17.40
C ASP A 43 -10.47 15.87 -16.32
N SER A 44 -10.06 16.08 -15.07
CA SER A 44 -10.97 16.33 -13.97
C SER A 44 -11.65 17.70 -14.04
N ASP A 45 -11.04 18.70 -14.70
CA ASP A 45 -11.58 20.05 -14.84
C ASP A 45 -12.88 20.07 -15.65
N VAL A 46 -13.06 19.12 -16.57
CA VAL A 46 -14.33 18.90 -17.26
C VAL A 46 -15.48 18.77 -16.26
N ASN A 47 -15.28 17.99 -15.20
CA ASN A 47 -16.29 17.78 -14.17
C ASN A 47 -16.47 19.00 -13.27
N VAL A 48 -15.43 19.81 -13.05
CA VAL A 48 -15.52 21.10 -12.34
C VAL A 48 -16.46 22.04 -13.10
N LEU A 49 -16.24 22.20 -14.41
CA LEU A 49 -17.06 23.07 -15.26
C LEU A 49 -18.52 22.62 -15.31
N PHE A 50 -18.78 21.33 -15.51
CA PHE A 50 -20.14 20.80 -15.50
C PHE A 50 -20.80 20.88 -14.13
N ALA A 51 -20.06 20.72 -13.04
CA ALA A 51 -20.58 20.94 -11.69
C ALA A 51 -20.95 22.41 -11.45
N GLY A 52 -20.15 23.36 -11.96
CA GLY A 52 -20.47 24.78 -11.90
C GLY A 52 -21.74 25.13 -12.69
N LEU A 53 -21.89 24.61 -13.90
CA LEU A 53 -23.12 24.76 -14.69
C LEU A 53 -24.33 24.15 -13.99
N HIS A 54 -24.17 22.97 -13.38
CA HIS A 54 -25.23 22.34 -12.61
C HIS A 54 -25.65 23.20 -11.41
N LEU A 55 -24.67 23.78 -10.69
CA LEU A 55 -24.97 24.68 -9.57
C LEU A 55 -25.72 25.93 -10.05
N TYR A 56 -25.25 26.56 -11.13
CA TYR A 56 -25.90 27.70 -11.76
C TYR A 56 -27.37 27.39 -12.13
N ASP A 57 -27.62 26.25 -12.77
CA ASP A 57 -28.97 25.83 -13.20
C ASP A 57 -29.86 25.33 -12.03
N SER A 58 -29.31 25.14 -10.83
CA SER A 58 -30.04 24.57 -9.68
C SER A 58 -30.55 25.59 -8.66
N ILE A 59 -30.11 26.86 -8.76
CA ILE A 59 -30.46 27.91 -7.81
C ILE A 59 -31.24 29.00 -8.55
N ASP A 60 -32.55 29.05 -8.33
CA ASP A 60 -33.46 29.99 -9.01
C ASP A 60 -33.78 31.26 -8.20
N ASP A 61 -33.47 31.26 -6.90
CA ASP A 61 -33.94 32.29 -5.94
C ASP A 61 -33.05 33.55 -5.88
N GLU A 62 -31.91 33.56 -6.58
CA GLU A 62 -30.92 34.64 -6.55
C GLU A 62 -30.40 34.95 -7.96
N ALA A 63 -29.98 36.19 -8.21
CA ALA A 63 -29.27 36.52 -9.45
C ALA A 63 -27.94 35.75 -9.52
N MET A 64 -27.78 34.91 -10.53
CA MET A 64 -26.63 34.03 -10.74
C MET A 64 -25.79 34.48 -11.92
N GLU A 65 -24.48 34.39 -11.78
CA GLU A 65 -23.53 34.39 -12.89
C GLU A 65 -22.57 33.20 -12.73
N VAL A 66 -22.04 32.68 -13.84
CA VAL A 66 -21.01 31.62 -13.81
C VAL A 66 -19.78 32.05 -14.60
N ALA A 67 -18.61 31.81 -14.03
CA ALA A 67 -17.35 32.09 -14.68
C ALA A 67 -16.32 30.98 -14.43
N VAL A 68 -15.38 30.86 -15.35
CA VAL A 68 -14.19 30.01 -15.25
C VAL A 68 -12.99 30.92 -15.18
N VAL A 69 -12.17 30.71 -14.15
CA VAL A 69 -10.88 31.36 -13.99
C VAL A 69 -9.78 30.32 -14.01
N THR A 70 -8.68 30.70 -14.64
CA THR A 70 -7.52 29.85 -14.83
C THR A 70 -6.24 30.43 -14.25
N GLY A 71 -5.38 29.55 -13.77
CA GLY A 71 -4.02 29.90 -13.38
C GLY A 71 -3.03 29.70 -14.52
N THR A 72 -1.82 29.25 -14.21
CA THR A 72 -0.80 28.95 -15.22
C THR A 72 0.11 27.83 -14.74
N ALA A 73 0.48 26.91 -15.62
CA ALA A 73 1.37 25.78 -15.34
C ALA A 73 2.84 26.14 -14.98
N ARG A 74 3.18 27.41 -14.68
CA ARG A 74 4.57 27.84 -14.44
C ARG A 74 5.03 27.68 -13.00
N SER A 75 4.36 28.38 -12.07
CA SER A 75 4.68 28.33 -10.64
C SER A 75 3.44 28.70 -9.84
N ASP A 76 3.31 28.16 -8.64
CA ASP A 76 2.16 28.38 -7.75
C ASP A 76 1.90 29.87 -7.51
N VAL A 77 2.96 30.68 -7.38
CA VAL A 77 2.85 32.13 -7.20
C VAL A 77 2.33 32.82 -8.46
N ALA A 78 2.79 32.40 -9.64
CA ALA A 78 2.33 32.97 -10.90
C ALA A 78 0.88 32.55 -11.21
N ALA A 79 0.53 31.30 -10.90
CA ALA A 79 -0.82 30.75 -11.04
C ALA A 79 -1.80 31.52 -10.14
N ASN A 80 -1.48 31.66 -8.85
CA ASN A 80 -2.25 32.46 -7.91
C ASN A 80 -2.44 33.92 -8.37
N ARG A 81 -1.38 34.54 -8.91
CA ARG A 81 -1.47 35.91 -9.41
C ARG A 81 -2.43 36.00 -10.61
N LYS A 82 -2.28 35.11 -11.59
CA LYS A 82 -3.16 35.07 -12.77
C LYS A 82 -4.62 34.83 -12.37
N VAL A 83 -4.90 33.87 -11.49
CA VAL A 83 -6.26 33.65 -10.96
C VAL A 83 -6.81 34.91 -10.33
N GLY A 84 -6.01 35.62 -9.53
CA GLY A 84 -6.40 36.91 -8.97
C GLY A 84 -6.78 37.94 -10.04
N ASP A 85 -5.95 38.12 -11.05
CA ASP A 85 -6.18 39.07 -12.16
C ASP A 85 -7.42 38.68 -13.00
N GLU A 86 -7.67 37.38 -13.18
CA GLU A 86 -8.85 36.88 -13.87
C GLU A 86 -10.12 37.10 -13.06
N VAL A 87 -10.09 36.87 -11.74
CA VAL A 87 -11.22 37.20 -10.85
C VAL A 87 -11.51 38.69 -10.88
N ASP A 88 -10.49 39.54 -10.87
CA ASP A 88 -10.66 40.99 -10.98
C ASP A 88 -11.33 41.37 -12.31
N THR A 89 -10.99 40.67 -13.40
CA THR A 89 -11.62 40.83 -14.73
C THR A 89 -13.08 40.37 -14.71
N VAL A 90 -13.38 39.24 -14.08
CA VAL A 90 -14.76 38.74 -13.92
C VAL A 90 -15.58 39.78 -13.16
N LEU A 91 -15.12 40.20 -11.98
CA LEU A 91 -15.82 41.17 -11.13
C LEU A 91 -16.04 42.51 -11.84
N ALA A 92 -15.07 42.99 -12.64
CA ALA A 92 -15.21 44.22 -13.42
C ALA A 92 -16.25 44.11 -14.55
N SER A 93 -16.50 42.90 -15.07
CA SER A 93 -17.53 42.65 -16.08
C SER A 93 -18.94 42.57 -15.51
N LEU A 94 -19.06 42.20 -14.21
CA LEU A 94 -20.34 42.15 -13.50
C LEU A 94 -20.82 43.59 -13.28
N THR A 95 -21.76 44.02 -14.11
CA THR A 95 -22.29 45.39 -14.08
C THR A 95 -23.36 45.50 -13.00
N THR A 96 -22.99 45.46 -11.73
CA THR A 96 -23.98 45.60 -10.64
C THR A 96 -23.35 46.21 -9.40
N GLY A 97 -23.95 47.30 -8.91
CA GLY A 97 -23.68 47.86 -7.58
C GLY A 97 -24.28 47.02 -6.45
N GLU A 98 -24.36 45.71 -6.64
CA GLU A 98 -24.83 44.73 -5.65
C GLU A 98 -23.65 44.00 -5.05
N ASP A 99 -23.80 43.53 -3.80
CA ASP A 99 -22.81 42.67 -3.18
C ASP A 99 -22.74 41.33 -3.93
N VAL A 100 -21.56 41.05 -4.49
CA VAL A 100 -21.23 39.78 -5.14
C VAL A 100 -20.70 38.82 -4.08
N ARG A 101 -21.25 37.61 -4.04
CA ARG A 101 -20.75 36.50 -3.22
C ARG A 101 -20.37 35.35 -4.15
N ALA A 102 -19.38 34.54 -3.78
CA ALA A 102 -18.89 33.47 -4.63
C ALA A 102 -19.13 32.07 -4.05
N LEU A 103 -19.54 31.15 -4.92
CA LEU A 103 -19.43 29.71 -4.71
C LEU A 103 -18.27 29.20 -5.57
N VAL A 104 -17.19 28.76 -4.93
CA VAL A 104 -16.00 28.28 -5.64
C VAL A 104 -16.14 26.79 -5.93
N VAL A 105 -15.89 26.36 -7.16
CA VAL A 105 -15.91 24.95 -7.59
C VAL A 105 -14.51 24.53 -8.00
N THR A 106 -14.03 23.41 -7.48
CA THR A 106 -12.66 22.90 -7.66
C THR A 106 -12.62 21.38 -7.59
N ASP A 107 -11.65 20.71 -8.22
CA ASP A 107 -11.48 19.25 -8.18
C ASP A 107 -10.60 18.75 -7.02
N GLY A 108 -9.86 19.62 -6.32
CA GLY A 108 -8.70 19.17 -5.55
C GLY A 108 -8.13 20.14 -4.52
N ALA A 109 -7.24 19.61 -3.66
CA ALA A 109 -6.58 20.39 -2.60
C ALA A 109 -5.49 21.33 -3.15
N GLN A 110 -4.93 21.03 -4.34
CA GLN A 110 -3.99 21.93 -5.02
C GLN A 110 -4.69 23.20 -5.48
N ASP A 111 -5.89 23.05 -6.06
CA ASP A 111 -6.70 24.15 -6.56
C ASP A 111 -7.35 24.96 -5.44
N GLU A 112 -7.57 24.37 -4.26
CA GLU A 112 -7.97 25.12 -3.07
C GLU A 112 -6.90 26.13 -2.58
N SER A 113 -5.65 26.04 -3.04
CA SER A 113 -4.60 27.01 -2.70
C SER A 113 -4.90 28.44 -3.17
N VAL A 114 -5.77 28.60 -4.16
CA VAL A 114 -6.21 29.92 -4.66
C VAL A 114 -7.36 30.51 -3.86
N VAL A 115 -8.02 29.74 -2.99
CA VAL A 115 -9.16 30.19 -2.19
C VAL A 115 -8.85 31.45 -1.38
N PRO A 116 -7.67 31.59 -0.71
CA PRO A 116 -7.29 32.83 -0.05
C PRO A 116 -7.19 34.04 -1.01
N VAL A 117 -6.75 33.80 -2.25
CA VAL A 117 -6.61 34.83 -3.29
C VAL A 117 -7.97 35.30 -3.81
N ILE A 118 -8.91 34.37 -3.99
CA ILE A 118 -10.30 34.68 -4.36
C ILE A 118 -10.98 35.42 -3.20
N ARG A 119 -10.81 34.92 -1.96
CA ARG A 119 -11.40 35.51 -0.75
C ARG A 119 -10.97 36.94 -0.50
N SER A 120 -9.78 37.35 -0.96
CA SER A 120 -9.33 38.74 -0.82
C SER A 120 -10.03 39.70 -1.77
N ARG A 121 -10.81 39.21 -2.75
CA ARG A 121 -11.51 40.00 -3.78
C ARG A 121 -13.02 39.93 -3.64
N VAL A 122 -13.55 38.76 -3.29
CA VAL A 122 -14.98 38.51 -3.16
C VAL A 122 -15.28 37.63 -1.94
N PRO A 123 -16.33 37.91 -1.15
CA PRO A 123 -16.79 37.01 -0.10
C PRO A 123 -17.14 35.62 -0.66
N ILE A 124 -16.68 34.56 0.00
CA ILE A 124 -16.96 33.17 -0.41
C ILE A 124 -17.99 32.57 0.54
N ASP A 125 -19.16 32.21 0.01
CA ASP A 125 -20.25 31.56 0.76
C ASP A 125 -20.01 30.05 0.88
N GLY A 126 -19.25 29.45 -0.05
CA GLY A 126 -18.90 28.03 0.00
C GLY A 126 -17.86 27.60 -1.02
N VAL A 127 -17.25 26.45 -0.76
CA VAL A 127 -16.35 25.75 -1.69
C VAL A 127 -16.92 24.37 -1.97
N ARG A 128 -17.18 24.07 -3.25
CA ARG A 128 -17.68 22.78 -3.72
C ARG A 128 -16.53 22.00 -4.36
N ARG A 129 -16.15 20.92 -3.70
CA ARG A 129 -15.17 19.98 -4.23
C ARG A 129 -15.81 18.90 -5.10
N VAL A 130 -15.30 18.72 -6.31
CA VAL A 130 -15.75 17.70 -7.28
C VAL A 130 -14.72 16.58 -7.29
N VAL A 131 -15.14 15.33 -7.06
CA VAL A 131 -14.24 14.18 -7.04
C VAL A 131 -14.71 13.16 -8.06
N VAL A 132 -13.89 12.90 -9.07
CA VAL A 132 -14.14 11.88 -10.09
C VAL A 132 -13.77 10.52 -9.52
N ARG A 133 -14.73 9.59 -9.48
CA ARG A 133 -14.49 8.22 -9.00
C ARG A 133 -13.95 7.35 -10.12
N GLN A 134 -12.63 7.17 -10.20
CA GLN A 134 -11.97 6.25 -11.13
C GLN A 134 -11.71 4.89 -10.47
N ALA A 135 -12.06 3.78 -11.14
CA ALA A 135 -11.63 2.45 -10.72
C ALA A 135 -10.19 2.22 -11.21
N GLN A 136 -9.23 2.08 -10.29
CA GLN A 136 -7.79 1.99 -10.62
C GLN A 136 -7.36 0.65 -11.23
N ASN A 137 -6.31 0.71 -12.06
CA ASN A 137 -5.71 -0.37 -12.84
C ASN A 137 -4.88 -1.36 -11.98
N LEU A 138 -4.84 -2.64 -12.42
CA LEU A 138 -4.19 -3.79 -11.77
C LEU A 138 -2.71 -3.60 -11.37
N GLU A 139 -1.99 -2.68 -12.02
CA GLU A 139 -0.58 -2.40 -11.77
C GLU A 139 -0.32 -1.80 -10.40
N SER A 140 -1.15 -0.85 -9.97
CA SER A 140 -1.07 -0.27 -8.63
C SER A 140 -1.30 -1.34 -7.56
N MET A 141 -2.20 -2.30 -7.82
CA MET A 141 -2.38 -3.45 -6.93
C MET A 141 -1.15 -4.37 -6.88
N TYR A 142 -0.49 -4.62 -8.01
CA TYR A 142 0.75 -5.40 -8.04
C TYR A 142 1.83 -4.75 -7.17
N TYR A 143 2.01 -3.42 -7.28
CA TYR A 143 2.98 -2.70 -6.47
C TYR A 143 2.60 -2.65 -4.99
N THR A 144 1.31 -2.49 -4.66
CA THR A 144 0.83 -2.55 -3.27
C THR A 144 1.07 -3.93 -2.66
N ILE A 145 0.74 -5.02 -3.37
CA ILE A 145 0.99 -6.38 -2.89
C ILE A 145 2.48 -6.60 -2.70
N LYS A 146 3.31 -6.19 -3.66
CA LYS A 146 4.77 -6.28 -3.55
C LYS A 146 5.28 -5.54 -2.30
N GLN A 147 4.81 -4.32 -2.06
CA GLN A 147 5.23 -3.52 -0.91
C GLN A 147 4.84 -4.17 0.44
N VAL A 148 3.64 -4.74 0.53
CA VAL A 148 3.19 -5.48 1.73
C VAL A 148 4.01 -6.76 1.95
N LEU A 149 4.47 -7.39 0.87
CA LEU A 149 5.35 -8.56 0.98
C LEU A 149 6.82 -8.18 1.28
N ASP A 150 7.26 -6.97 0.95
CA ASP A 150 8.63 -6.51 1.19
C ASP A 150 8.83 -5.96 2.62
N ASP A 151 7.74 -5.51 3.28
CA ASP A 151 7.77 -4.98 4.64
C ASP A 151 7.88 -6.10 5.70
N PRO A 152 8.94 -6.15 6.52
CA PRO A 152 9.15 -7.22 7.50
C PRO A 152 8.06 -7.33 8.56
N GLU A 153 7.43 -6.23 8.96
CA GLU A 153 6.36 -6.22 9.97
C GLU A 153 5.09 -6.93 9.46
N THR A 154 4.75 -6.71 8.18
CA THR A 154 3.52 -7.24 7.57
C THR A 154 3.74 -8.59 6.88
N ARG A 155 4.91 -8.82 6.26
CA ARG A 155 5.24 -10.07 5.57
C ARG A 155 5.10 -11.28 6.49
N GLY A 156 5.61 -11.21 7.72
CA GLY A 156 5.57 -12.33 8.68
C GLY A 156 4.14 -12.74 9.03
N THR A 157 3.26 -11.75 9.20
CA THR A 157 1.85 -11.96 9.57
C THR A 157 1.06 -12.67 8.47
N ILE A 158 1.42 -12.49 7.19
CA ILE A 158 0.73 -13.08 6.04
C ILE A 158 1.40 -14.38 5.58
N LEU A 159 2.72 -14.37 5.39
CA LEU A 159 3.44 -15.51 4.82
C LEU A 159 3.58 -16.67 5.79
N VAL A 160 3.65 -16.45 7.10
CA VAL A 160 3.86 -17.54 8.06
C VAL A 160 2.61 -18.43 8.19
N PRO A 161 1.38 -17.91 8.40
CA PRO A 161 0.17 -18.73 8.35
C PRO A 161 -0.01 -19.45 7.01
N LEU A 162 0.29 -18.76 5.90
CA LEU A 162 0.22 -19.36 4.57
C LEU A 162 1.24 -20.49 4.39
N GLY A 163 2.48 -20.30 4.85
CA GLY A 163 3.51 -21.33 4.84
C GLY A 163 3.12 -22.55 5.65
N ILE A 164 2.55 -22.35 6.84
CA ILE A 164 2.01 -23.44 7.66
C ILE A 164 0.92 -24.19 6.91
N LEU A 165 -0.01 -23.47 6.27
CA LEU A 165 -1.08 -24.07 5.48
C LEU A 165 -0.53 -24.97 4.37
N LEU A 166 0.50 -24.50 3.66
CA LEU A 166 1.17 -25.25 2.60
C LEU A 166 1.97 -26.45 3.13
N LEU A 167 2.50 -26.38 4.35
CA LEU A 167 3.27 -27.45 4.98
C LEU A 167 2.42 -28.59 5.56
N ILE A 168 1.14 -28.35 5.84
CA ILE A 168 0.23 -29.36 6.41
C ILE A 168 0.21 -30.64 5.56
N TYR A 169 0.06 -30.51 4.25
CA TYR A 169 -0.06 -31.67 3.35
C TYR A 169 1.20 -32.52 3.27
N PRO A 170 2.40 -31.98 2.94
CA PRO A 170 3.62 -32.77 2.89
C PRO A 170 4.00 -33.36 4.26
N ILE A 171 3.74 -32.64 5.36
CA ILE A 171 4.00 -33.16 6.71
C ILE A 171 3.05 -34.31 7.06
N ALA A 172 1.78 -34.24 6.64
CA ALA A 172 0.84 -35.33 6.84
C ALA A 172 1.29 -36.62 6.13
N ILE A 173 1.77 -36.50 4.89
CA ILE A 173 2.32 -37.64 4.14
C ILE A 173 3.57 -38.20 4.85
N LEU A 174 4.46 -37.32 5.31
CA LEU A 174 5.68 -37.74 6.00
C LEU A 174 5.35 -38.45 7.32
N ALA A 175 4.40 -37.93 8.10
CA ALA A 175 3.96 -38.53 9.35
C ALA A 175 3.36 -39.93 9.14
N GLU A 176 2.56 -40.10 8.07
CA GLU A 176 2.03 -41.40 7.67
C GLU A 176 3.15 -42.37 7.28
N SER A 177 4.14 -41.90 6.50
CA SER A 177 5.27 -42.73 6.07
C SER A 177 6.18 -43.19 7.22
N LEU A 178 6.27 -42.39 8.29
CA LEU A 178 7.06 -42.70 9.50
C LEU A 178 6.26 -43.51 10.53
N GLY A 179 5.00 -43.85 10.23
CA GLY A 179 4.13 -44.61 11.14
C GLY A 179 3.78 -43.84 12.42
N LEU A 180 3.87 -42.50 12.41
CA LEU A 180 3.58 -41.68 13.58
C LEU A 180 2.06 -41.71 13.85
N PRO A 181 1.63 -42.08 15.07
CA PRO A 181 0.22 -42.10 15.41
C PRO A 181 -0.29 -40.67 15.59
N GLY A 182 -0.99 -40.18 14.58
CA GLY A 182 -1.61 -38.87 14.58
C GLY A 182 -2.27 -38.62 13.24
N SER A 183 -3.57 -38.33 13.26
CA SER A 183 -4.27 -37.93 12.04
C SER A 183 -3.68 -36.62 11.49
N THR A 184 -3.95 -36.31 10.23
CA THR A 184 -3.63 -35.01 9.60
C THR A 184 -3.95 -33.81 10.52
N LEU A 185 -4.97 -33.93 11.36
CA LEU A 185 -5.35 -32.91 12.35
C LEU A 185 -4.28 -32.68 13.42
N GLY A 186 -3.56 -33.71 13.88
CA GLY A 186 -2.46 -33.57 14.83
C GLY A 186 -1.32 -32.72 14.26
N ALA A 187 -0.92 -32.99 13.01
CA ALA A 187 0.09 -32.18 12.32
C ALA A 187 -0.34 -30.72 12.17
N VAL A 188 -1.59 -30.48 11.78
CA VAL A 188 -2.18 -29.13 11.67
C VAL A 188 -2.13 -28.41 13.02
N SER A 189 -2.62 -29.07 14.08
CA SER A 189 -2.65 -28.49 15.42
C SER A 189 -1.25 -28.21 15.98
N THR A 190 -0.27 -29.07 15.71
CA THR A 190 1.13 -28.85 16.11
C THR A 190 1.73 -27.64 15.40
N LEU A 191 1.57 -27.53 14.07
CA LEU A 191 2.12 -26.41 13.31
C LEU A 191 1.48 -25.08 13.72
N LEU A 192 0.15 -25.06 13.89
CA LEU A 192 -0.57 -23.87 14.30
C LEU A 192 -0.24 -23.48 15.75
N GLY A 193 -0.13 -24.45 16.66
CA GLY A 193 0.27 -24.22 18.04
C GLY A 193 1.69 -23.65 18.14
N LEU A 194 2.64 -24.21 17.40
CA LEU A 194 4.02 -23.72 17.37
C LEU A 194 4.10 -22.29 16.83
N TYR A 195 3.27 -21.96 15.83
CA TYR A 195 3.17 -20.58 15.32
C TYR A 195 2.65 -19.60 16.35
N VAL A 196 1.54 -19.92 17.03
CA VAL A 196 0.96 -19.04 18.04
C VAL A 196 1.94 -18.83 19.19
N LEU A 197 2.65 -19.88 19.62
CA LEU A 197 3.71 -19.75 20.62
C LEU A 197 4.86 -18.88 20.12
N ALA A 198 5.34 -19.12 18.89
CA ALA A 198 6.41 -18.33 18.29
C ALA A 198 6.07 -16.82 18.24
N ARG A 199 4.83 -16.51 17.86
CA ARG A 199 4.30 -15.14 17.81
C ARG A 199 4.11 -14.54 19.20
N GLY A 200 3.54 -15.30 20.13
CA GLY A 200 3.22 -14.83 21.48
C GLY A 200 4.45 -14.49 22.33
N PHE A 201 5.59 -15.14 22.05
CA PHE A 201 6.86 -14.84 22.71
C PHE A 201 7.76 -13.87 21.92
N GLY A 202 7.35 -13.40 20.74
CA GLY A 202 8.18 -12.52 19.91
C GLY A 202 9.51 -13.16 19.46
N LEU A 203 9.51 -14.48 19.17
CA LEU A 203 10.73 -15.21 18.82
C LEU A 203 11.38 -14.75 17.50
N GLU A 204 10.69 -13.95 16.69
CA GLU A 204 11.19 -13.44 15.41
C GLU A 204 12.51 -12.69 15.55
N GLU A 205 12.54 -11.66 16.41
CA GLU A 205 13.74 -10.84 16.62
C GLU A 205 14.89 -11.66 17.22
N THR A 206 14.56 -12.62 18.10
CA THR A 206 15.57 -13.47 18.75
C THR A 206 16.21 -14.45 17.76
N ILE A 207 15.42 -14.99 16.83
CA ILE A 207 15.89 -15.91 15.78
C ILE A 207 16.77 -15.13 14.79
N ASP A 208 16.34 -13.95 14.35
CA ASP A 208 17.11 -13.11 13.43
C ASP A 208 18.48 -12.74 14.02
N ASP A 209 18.52 -12.28 15.27
CA ASP A 209 19.77 -11.98 15.96
C ASP A 209 20.65 -13.23 16.15
N ALA A 210 20.05 -14.40 16.41
CA ALA A 210 20.80 -15.65 16.54
C ALA A 210 21.41 -16.06 15.21
N PHE A 211 20.67 -15.94 14.11
CA PHE A 211 21.17 -16.20 12.76
C PHE A 211 22.28 -15.25 12.36
N GLU A 212 22.15 -13.96 12.67
CA GLU A 212 23.21 -12.98 12.41
C GLU A 212 24.48 -13.30 13.21
N ARG A 213 24.34 -13.71 14.47
CA ARG A 213 25.48 -14.16 15.30
C ARG A 213 26.15 -15.41 14.73
N VAL A 214 25.38 -16.41 14.31
CA VAL A 214 25.91 -17.63 13.67
C VAL A 214 26.57 -17.30 12.34
N ARG A 215 25.96 -16.44 11.52
CA ARG A 215 26.51 -15.96 10.25
C ARG A 215 27.82 -15.21 10.49
N ALA A 216 27.85 -14.26 11.41
CA ALA A 216 29.07 -13.54 11.78
C ALA A 216 30.16 -14.48 12.31
N ALA A 217 29.80 -15.53 13.05
CA ALA A 217 30.75 -16.53 13.53
C ALA A 217 31.28 -17.45 12.40
N LEU A 218 30.44 -17.81 11.42
CA LEU A 218 30.79 -18.59 10.24
C LEU A 218 31.69 -17.81 9.28
N TYR A 219 31.33 -16.57 8.94
CA TYR A 219 32.09 -15.71 8.04
C TYR A 219 33.32 -15.06 8.72
N GLY A 220 33.34 -15.03 10.05
CA GLY A 220 34.45 -14.51 10.86
C GLY A 220 35.67 -15.44 10.98
N GLY A 221 35.73 -16.54 10.23
CA GLY A 221 36.96 -17.33 10.03
C GLY A 221 37.46 -18.13 11.24
N ARG A 222 36.61 -18.43 12.23
CA ARG A 222 37.03 -19.25 13.38
C ARG A 222 36.84 -20.74 13.09
N VAL A 223 37.94 -21.43 12.79
CA VAL A 223 38.01 -22.90 12.54
C VAL A 223 37.27 -23.72 13.61
N GLN A 224 37.21 -23.23 14.85
CA GLN A 224 36.50 -23.86 15.97
C GLN A 224 35.02 -24.15 15.70
N LEU A 225 34.31 -23.30 14.94
CA LEU A 225 32.89 -23.54 14.67
C LEU A 225 32.69 -24.71 13.71
N VAL A 226 33.53 -24.81 12.67
CA VAL A 226 33.55 -25.98 11.78
C VAL A 226 33.91 -27.23 12.57
N THR A 227 34.90 -27.17 13.46
CA THR A 227 35.28 -28.30 14.31
C THR A 227 34.13 -28.74 15.23
N TYR A 228 33.38 -27.81 15.82
CA TYR A 228 32.23 -28.16 16.65
C TYR A 228 31.08 -28.76 15.85
N VAL A 229 30.79 -28.23 14.66
CA VAL A 229 29.76 -28.79 13.77
C VAL A 229 30.15 -30.20 13.32
N VAL A 230 31.40 -30.40 12.92
CA VAL A 230 31.92 -31.72 12.55
C VAL A 230 31.91 -32.67 13.75
N ALA A 231 32.29 -32.22 14.95
CA ALA A 231 32.24 -33.02 16.16
C ALA A 231 30.79 -33.44 16.51
N ALA A 232 29.83 -32.52 16.41
CA ALA A 232 28.43 -32.82 16.62
C ALA A 232 27.89 -33.82 15.58
N ALA A 233 28.25 -33.66 14.30
CA ALA A 233 27.88 -34.59 13.25
C ALA A 233 28.47 -36.00 13.49
N LEU A 234 29.75 -36.08 13.88
CA LEU A 234 30.40 -37.35 14.23
C LEU A 234 29.77 -38.01 15.46
N LEU A 235 29.39 -37.23 16.48
CA LEU A 235 28.69 -37.76 17.65
C LEU A 235 27.30 -38.30 17.30
N LEU A 236 26.57 -37.63 16.40
CA LEU A 236 25.28 -38.12 15.94
C LEU A 236 25.42 -39.40 15.12
N VAL A 237 26.33 -39.43 14.14
CA VAL A 237 26.57 -40.62 13.31
C VAL A 237 27.07 -41.79 14.15
N GLY A 238 28.02 -41.57 15.05
CA GLY A 238 28.51 -42.60 15.98
C GLY A 238 27.42 -43.06 16.95
N GLY A 239 26.59 -42.15 17.45
CA GLY A 239 25.46 -42.47 18.30
C GLY A 239 24.44 -43.37 17.60
N PHE A 240 24.03 -43.05 16.37
CA PHE A 240 23.11 -43.88 15.58
C PHE A 240 23.72 -45.22 15.21
N SER A 241 24.98 -45.24 14.74
CA SER A 241 25.68 -46.49 14.36
C SER A 241 25.87 -47.42 15.56
N GLY A 242 26.18 -46.85 16.74
CA GLY A 242 26.31 -47.60 17.97
C GLY A 242 24.98 -48.19 18.46
N LEU A 243 23.86 -47.47 18.30
CA LEU A 243 22.53 -48.00 18.61
C LEU A 243 22.16 -49.17 17.68
N GLU A 244 22.40 -49.05 16.37
CA GLU A 244 22.17 -50.14 15.41
C GLU A 244 23.04 -51.37 15.72
N PHE A 245 24.31 -51.17 16.09
CA PHE A 245 25.22 -52.26 16.45
C PHE A 245 24.78 -52.99 17.74
N VAL A 246 24.28 -52.25 18.75
CA VAL A 246 23.71 -52.86 19.97
C VAL A 246 22.46 -53.68 19.64
N GLU A 247 21.61 -53.19 18.75
CA GLU A 247 20.42 -53.93 18.30
C GLU A 247 20.78 -55.20 17.52
N GLN A 248 21.80 -55.14 16.66
CA GLN A 248 22.29 -56.30 15.92
C GLN A 248 22.85 -57.41 16.84
N ILE A 249 23.69 -57.05 17.83
CA ILE A 249 24.23 -58.01 18.81
C ILE A 249 23.11 -58.63 19.66
N ARG A 250 22.08 -57.85 20.00
CA ARG A 250 20.92 -58.33 20.75
C ARG A 250 20.07 -59.31 19.93
N GLY A 251 20.03 -59.17 18.60
CA GLY A 251 19.36 -60.09 17.68
C GLY A 251 20.03 -61.46 17.55
N ASP A 252 21.37 -61.51 17.57
CA ASP A 252 22.15 -62.74 17.39
C ASP A 252 22.34 -63.57 18.68
N THR A 253 21.97 -63.05 19.85
CA THR A 253 22.09 -63.77 21.14
C THR A 253 20.76 -63.81 21.90
N PRO A 254 19.95 -64.89 21.79
CA PRO A 254 18.69 -64.97 22.51
C PRO A 254 18.93 -65.24 24.01
N GLY A 255 18.74 -64.22 24.86
CA GLY A 255 18.60 -64.37 26.32
C GLY A 255 19.79 -63.96 27.20
N GLY A 256 20.85 -63.35 26.65
CA GLY A 256 21.98 -62.85 27.44
C GLY A 256 21.84 -61.36 27.82
N THR A 257 21.99 -61.02 29.11
CA THR A 257 22.07 -59.63 29.56
C THR A 257 23.39 -59.00 29.08
N LEU A 258 23.30 -58.00 28.20
CA LEU A 258 24.45 -57.23 27.72
C LEU A 258 25.08 -56.48 28.89
N SER A 259 26.37 -56.72 29.16
CA SER A 259 27.10 -56.00 30.20
C SER A 259 27.33 -54.55 29.78
N ALA A 260 27.34 -53.64 30.76
CA ALA A 260 27.52 -52.20 30.51
C ALA A 260 28.79 -51.87 29.71
N GLY A 261 29.82 -52.72 29.79
CA GLY A 261 31.05 -52.55 29.00
C GLY A 261 30.86 -52.74 27.50
N ILE A 262 29.97 -53.65 27.07
CA ILE A 262 29.67 -53.88 25.64
C ILE A 262 28.85 -52.72 25.08
N LEU A 263 27.91 -52.17 25.87
CA LEU A 263 27.12 -50.99 25.50
C LEU A 263 27.99 -49.75 25.33
N VAL A 264 28.96 -49.55 26.22
CA VAL A 264 29.91 -48.42 26.13
C VAL A 264 30.88 -48.60 24.95
N ALA A 265 31.33 -49.82 24.68
CA ALA A 265 32.19 -50.11 23.54
C ALA A 265 31.47 -49.93 22.18
N ALA A 266 30.19 -50.29 22.12
CA ALA A 266 29.36 -50.10 20.92
C ALA A 266 29.08 -48.63 20.60
N LEU A 267 28.92 -47.78 21.61
CA LEU A 267 28.74 -46.33 21.45
C LEU A 267 30.04 -45.58 21.10
N ALA A 268 31.19 -46.25 21.22
CA ALA A 268 32.51 -45.66 21.01
C ALA A 268 33.24 -46.20 19.76
N TYR A 269 32.61 -47.08 18.98
CA TYR A 269 33.10 -47.59 17.70
C TYR A 269 32.46 -46.81 16.55
#